data_AF-A0A2V5QJB0-F1
#
_entry.id   AF-A0A2V5QJB0-F1
#
_cell.length_a   1.000
_cell.length_b   1.000
_cell.length_c   1.000
_cell.angle_alpha   90.00
_cell.angle_beta   90.00
_cell.angle_gamma   90.00
#
_symmetry.space_group_name_H-M   'P 1'
#
loop_
_entity.id
_entity.type
_entity.pdbx_description
1 polymer ?
#
loop_
_entity_poly.entity_id
_entity_poly.type
_entity_poly.pdbx_seq_one_letter_code
_entity_poly.pdbx_strand_id
1 'polypeptide(L)' 'EVHERPRVIFRVSENTWLEAIVRYLVQPREAGRVKTRLIKKLLAALNTAPDKVKFPAGANR' A
#
# COMPACT_ATOMS: atom_id res chain seq x y z
N GLU A 1 4.92 -21.63 -1.75
CA GLU A 1 5.24 -21.40 -0.33
C GLU A 1 4.60 -20.08 0.13
N VAL A 2 3.85 -20.10 1.23
CA VAL A 2 3.16 -18.92 1.75
C VAL A 2 4.01 -18.35 2.88
N HIS A 3 4.74 -17.27 2.62
CA HIS A 3 5.52 -16.61 3.68
C HIS A 3 4.58 -15.99 4.72
N GLU A 4 4.73 -16.40 5.97
CA GLU A 4 3.88 -15.96 7.09
C GLU A 4 4.10 -14.48 7.47
N ARG A 5 5.26 -13.91 7.13
CA ARG A 5 5.61 -12.54 7.49
C ARG A 5 5.16 -11.53 6.43
N PRO A 6 4.63 -10.36 6.85
CA PRO A 6 4.29 -9.29 5.93
C PRO A 6 5.55 -8.77 5.22
N ARG A 7 5.41 -8.44 3.94
CA ARG A 7 6.51 -7.91 3.11
C ARG A 7 6.03 -6.77 2.23
N VAL A 8 6.95 -5.84 1.97
CA VAL A 8 6.75 -4.72 1.04
C VAL A 8 7.59 -4.99 -0.20
N ILE A 9 6.96 -4.92 -1.36
CA ILE A 9 7.61 -5.11 -2.67
C ILE A 9 7.45 -3.81 -3.43
N PHE A 10 8.55 -3.29 -3.97
CA PHE A 10 8.50 -2.13 -4.85
C PHE A 10 8.57 -2.58 -6.30
N ARG A 11 7.71 -2.03 -7.16
CA ARG A 11 7.73 -2.27 -8.60
C ARG A 11 7.79 -0.94 -9.34
N VAL A 12 8.65 -0.86 -10.34
CA VAL A 12 8.71 0.29 -11.24
C VAL A 12 7.56 0.17 -12.22
N SER A 13 6.73 1.20 -12.30
CA SER A 13 5.64 1.31 -13.28
C SER A 13 6.13 2.08 -14.51
N GLU A 14 5.46 1.88 -15.65
CA GLU A 14 5.83 2.50 -16.94
C GLU A 14 5.74 4.03 -16.91
N ASN A 15 4.92 4.59 -16.02
CA ASN A 15 4.62 6.00 -15.90
C ASN A 15 5.51 6.75 -14.89
N THR A 16 6.74 6.28 -14.65
CA THR A 16 7.72 6.82 -13.68
C THR A 16 7.33 6.74 -12.21
N TRP A 17 6.21 6.08 -11.89
CA TRP A 17 5.80 5.84 -10.51
C TRP A 17 6.40 4.55 -9.96
N LEU A 18 6.67 4.53 -8.65
CA LEU A 18 7.02 3.34 -7.91
C LEU A 18 5.78 2.80 -7.18
N GLU A 19 5.37 1.58 -7.50
CA GLU A 19 4.28 0.90 -6.81
C GLU A 19 4.81 0.21 -5.54
N ALA A 20 4.22 0.52 -4.39
CA ALA A 20 4.49 -0.19 -3.14
C ALA A 20 3.39 -1.22 -2.87
N ILE A 21 3.75 -2.51 -2.98
CA ILE A 21 2.84 -3.64 -2.78
C ILE A 21 3.09 -4.25 -1.40
N VAL A 22 2.11 -4.13 -0.51
CA VAL A 22 2.14 -4.77 0.81
C VAL A 22 1.45 -6.12 0.72
N ARG A 23 2.22 -7.21 0.87
CA ARG A 23 1.69 -8.59 0.99
C ARG A 23 1.69 -9.01 2.45
N TYR A 24 0.55 -9.50 2.93
CA TYR A 24 0.37 -9.98 4.30
C TYR A 24 -0.67 -11.10 4.33
N LEU A 25 -0.61 -11.93 5.37
CA LEU A 25 -1.64 -12.91 5.66
C LEU A 25 -2.66 -12.34 6.64
N VAL A 26 -3.91 -12.73 6.45
CA VAL A 26 -5.02 -12.32 7.30
C VAL A 26 -6.09 -13.42 7.26
N GLN A 27 -6.84 -13.57 8.35
CA GLN A 27 -8.01 -14.42 8.34
C GLN A 27 -9.03 -13.91 7.31
N PRO A 28 -9.65 -14.78 6.49
CA PRO A 28 -10.56 -14.36 5.41
C PRO A 28 -11.68 -13.42 5.88
N ARG A 29 -12.23 -13.66 7.07
CA ARG A 29 -13.31 -12.86 7.68
C ARG A 29 -12.88 -11.44 8.04
N GLU A 30 -11.59 -11.21 8.27
CA GLU A 30 -11.05 -9.91 8.66
C GLU A 30 -10.42 -9.14 7.49
N ALA A 31 -10.30 -9.76 6.30
CA ALA A 31 -9.54 -9.21 5.18
C ALA A 31 -9.96 -7.77 4.82
N GLY A 32 -11.26 -7.50 4.74
CA GLY A 32 -11.78 -6.16 4.45
C GLY A 32 -11.43 -5.14 5.54
N ARG A 33 -11.66 -5.50 6.82
CA ARG A 33 -11.38 -4.61 7.97
C ARG A 33 -9.90 -4.30 8.09
N VAL A 34 -9.05 -5.30 7.93
CA VAL A 34 -7.59 -5.15 7.99
C VAL A 34 -7.07 -4.32 6.83
N LYS A 35 -7.55 -4.57 5.60
CA LYS A 35 -7.20 -3.77 4.42
C LYS A 35 -7.53 -2.29 4.62
N THR A 36 -8.77 -1.98 5.02
CA THR A 36 -9.19 -0.57 5.23
C THR A 36 -8.38 0.11 6.34
N ARG A 37 -8.12 -0.59 7.45
CA ARG A 37 -7.29 -0.06 8.55
C ARG A 37 -5.85 0.19 8.10
N LEU A 38 -5.27 -0.72 7.33
CA LEU A 38 -3.91 -0.58 6.79
C LEU A 38 -3.81 0.59 5.82
N ILE A 39 -4.75 0.72 4.87
CA ILE A 39 -4.77 1.84 3.92
C ILE A 39 -4.78 3.18 4.65
N LYS A 40 -5.67 3.35 5.64
CA LYS A 40 -5.74 4.60 6.41
C LYS A 40 -4.43 4.91 7.15
N LYS A 41 -3.83 3.92 7.80
CA LYS A 41 -2.56 4.07 8.51
C LYS A 41 -1.40 4.40 7.56
N LEU A 42 -1.33 3.71 6.42
CA LEU A 42 -0.28 3.90 5.43
C LEU A 42 -0.39 5.28 4.79
N LEU A 43 -1.58 5.70 4.36
CA LEU A 43 -1.79 7.04 3.80
C LEU A 43 -1.41 8.13 4.82
N ALA A 44 -1.84 7.98 6.08
CA ALA A 44 -1.46 8.93 7.12
C ALA A 44 0.06 9.03 7.30
N ALA A 45 0.76 7.89 7.37
CA ALA A 45 2.22 7.85 7.54
C ALA A 45 2.97 8.35 6.31
N LEU A 46 2.50 8.07 5.09
CA LEU A 46 3.16 8.52 3.86
C LEU A 46 2.96 10.02 3.63
N ASN A 47 1.81 10.56 4.00
CA ASN A 47 1.52 12.00 3.91
C ASN A 47 2.37 12.87 4.85
N THR A 48 3.08 12.29 5.83
CA THR A 48 4.01 13.06 6.68
C THR A 48 5.34 13.38 5.98
N ALA A 49 5.59 12.80 4.80
CA ALA A 49 6.81 13.03 4.01
C ALA A 49 6.48 13.47 2.57
N PRO A 50 5.84 14.64 2.37
CA PRO A 50 5.36 15.09 1.06
C PRO A 50 6.49 15.43 0.08
N ASP A 51 7.70 15.65 0.58
CA ASP A 51 8.93 15.84 -0.18
C ASP A 51 9.45 14.54 -0.82
N LYS A 52 9.07 13.38 -0.27
CA LYS A 52 9.56 12.05 -0.69
C LYS A 52 8.49 11.20 -1.35
N VAL A 53 7.23 11.35 -0.94
CA VAL A 53 6.12 10.56 -1.43
C VAL A 53 5.08 11.48 -2.04
N LYS A 54 4.75 11.22 -3.29
CA LYS A 54 3.59 11.79 -3.96
C LYS A 54 2.65 10.66 -4.32
N PHE A 55 1.38 11.00 -4.46
CA PHE A 55 0.38 10.09 -5.00
C PHE A 55 -0.03 10.62 -6.37
N PRO A 56 -0.24 9.74 -7.36
CA PRO A 56 -0.80 10.18 -8.62
C PRO A 56 -2.14 10.85 -8.33
N ALA A 57 -2.31 12.08 -8.81
CA ALA A 57 -3.61 12.71 -8.88
C ALA A 57 -4.44 11.82 -9.80
N GLY A 58 -5.29 10.98 -9.23
CA GLY A 58 -6.06 10.00 -10.00
C GLY A 58 -6.83 10.67 -11.12
N ALA A 59 -7.05 9.96 -12.23
CA ALA A 59 -8.19 10.28 -13.09
C ALA A 59 -9.42 10.33 -12.20
N ASN A 60 -10.14 11.45 -12.24
CA ASN A 60 -11.39 11.68 -11.50
C ASN A 60 -12.22 10.40 -11.50
N ARG A 61 -12.59 9.96 -10.30
CA ARG A 61 -13.49 8.83 -10.08
C ARG A 61 -14.87 9.13 -10.65
#